data_AF-A0A0P1HWS0-F1
#
_entry.id   AF-A0A0P1HWS0-F1
#
_cell.length_a   1.000
_cell.length_b   1.000
_cell.length_c   1.000
_cell.angle_alpha   90.00
_cell.angle_beta   90.00
_cell.angle_gamma   90.00
#
_symmetry.space_group_name_H-M   'P 1'
#
loop_
_entity.id
_entity.type
_entity.pdbx_description
1 polymer ?
#
loop_
_entity_poly.entity_id
_entity_poly.type
_entity_poly.pdbx_seq_one_letter_code
_entity_poly.pdbx_strand_id
1 'polypeptide(L)'
;MSAEAGSSRKFEGSQGRLSEEKVRAVLEADYQSGCVVESRGGKISRSHYANVLGCSRAALWHFLFVFSEYEQKLRLKVGEQRLSATELKLRNLLEQDFKAGRIVPSRGGKISRLHYSGLLGCTKSALTRHISVFSEYERKLEWGASPPTGSARGTVSEDALRGVLDKELNTEEGIASRRGKIIRRHYAALLGWSPATMTQFVSVFSESEAKLGLKASTRIAGKCGHLSEEKLRDLLESDFSSGRIASFRGKVSRKYYSEKLGCSPSSLNRFKDVIDEYNQKIAAREIAILAEKLRMVLESDLALDSVVTGKSGKVNRSYYAKKIGCSPSKLSEIDLPPAKSLTMK
;
A
#
# COMPACT_ATOMS: atom_id res chain seq x y z
N MET A 1 33.94 51.92 -31.95
CA MET A 1 34.61 51.27 -30.80
C MET A 1 34.30 52.09 -29.56
N SER A 2 33.32 51.69 -28.77
CA SER A 2 33.09 52.24 -27.42
C SER A 2 32.52 51.12 -26.56
N ALA A 3 33.23 50.80 -25.48
CA ALA A 3 32.93 49.74 -24.55
C ALA A 3 31.92 50.24 -23.50
N GLU A 4 30.83 49.50 -23.29
CA GLU A 4 29.92 49.73 -22.17
C GLU A 4 30.41 48.94 -20.95
N ALA A 5 30.93 49.67 -19.97
CA ALA A 5 31.30 49.16 -18.66
C ALA A 5 30.04 48.98 -17.80
N GLY A 6 29.60 47.73 -17.64
CA GLY A 6 28.50 47.34 -16.77
C GLY A 6 28.82 47.55 -15.30
N SER A 7 28.02 48.41 -14.66
CA SER A 7 28.07 48.76 -13.23
C SER A 7 27.88 47.54 -12.32
N SER A 8 28.95 47.15 -11.63
CA SER A 8 28.96 46.06 -10.64
C SER A 8 28.68 46.63 -9.23
N ARG A 9 27.41 46.60 -8.80
CA ARG A 9 27.03 47.01 -7.44
C ARG A 9 27.39 45.92 -6.42
N LYS A 10 28.32 46.24 -5.52
CA LYS A 10 28.79 45.39 -4.43
C LYS A 10 27.80 45.43 -3.24
N PHE A 11 27.05 44.36 -3.01
CA PHE A 11 26.28 44.10 -1.78
C PHE A 11 27.14 43.35 -0.74
N GLU A 12 27.74 44.03 0.24
CA GLU A 12 28.60 43.42 1.27
C GLU A 12 27.77 42.98 2.48
N GLY A 13 27.42 41.70 2.51
CA GLY A 13 26.94 40.99 3.70
C GLY A 13 27.75 39.70 3.84
N SER A 14 28.18 39.40 5.06
CA SER A 14 29.17 38.38 5.48
C SER A 14 28.71 36.90 5.35
N GLN A 15 27.96 36.57 4.30
CA GLN A 15 27.82 35.22 3.79
C GLN A 15 28.62 35.16 2.49
N GLY A 16 29.70 34.36 2.45
CA GLY A 16 30.67 34.33 1.35
C GLY A 16 30.00 34.45 -0.01
N ARG A 17 30.22 35.58 -0.70
CA ARG A 17 29.53 35.90 -1.95
C ARG A 17 29.66 34.73 -2.92
N LEU A 18 28.52 34.25 -3.38
CA LEU A 18 28.45 33.31 -4.48
C LEU A 18 29.05 34.00 -5.71
N SER A 19 30.18 33.52 -6.22
CA SER A 19 30.80 34.03 -7.44
C SER A 19 30.35 33.19 -8.64
N GLU A 20 30.39 33.80 -9.82
CA GLU A 20 30.14 33.10 -11.10
C GLU A 20 31.08 31.91 -11.25
N GLU A 21 32.35 32.08 -10.90
CA GLU A 21 33.40 31.06 -10.94
C GLU A 21 33.02 29.82 -10.13
N LYS A 22 32.46 29.99 -8.92
CA LYS A 22 32.01 28.87 -8.09
C LYS A 22 30.84 28.12 -8.70
N VAL A 23 29.86 28.84 -9.26
CA VAL A 23 28.71 28.23 -9.94
C VAL A 23 29.18 27.45 -11.19
N ARG A 24 30.07 28.05 -11.99
CA ARG A 24 30.65 27.41 -13.17
C ARG A 24 31.50 26.20 -12.81
N ALA A 25 32.32 26.27 -11.76
CA ALA A 25 33.15 25.13 -11.33
C ALA A 25 32.32 23.91 -10.93
N VAL A 26 31.23 24.10 -10.17
CA VAL A 26 30.34 23.00 -9.78
C VAL A 26 29.60 22.43 -11.00
N LEU A 27 29.08 23.29 -11.89
CA LEU A 27 28.39 22.84 -13.10
C LEU A 27 29.34 22.14 -14.09
N GLU A 28 30.58 22.60 -14.22
CA GLU A 28 31.59 21.97 -15.07
C GLU A 28 31.98 20.58 -14.56
N ALA A 29 32.16 20.41 -13.24
CA ALA A 29 32.45 19.12 -12.63
C ALA A 29 31.31 18.11 -12.87
N ASP A 30 30.05 18.53 -12.66
CA ASP A 30 28.88 17.69 -12.93
C ASP A 30 28.68 17.43 -14.43
N TYR A 31 29.04 18.39 -15.28
CA TYR A 31 29.01 18.25 -16.74
C TYR A 31 30.04 17.24 -17.24
N GLN A 32 31.29 17.29 -16.75
CA GLN A 32 32.35 16.36 -17.12
C GLN A 32 32.08 14.93 -16.63
N SER A 33 31.46 14.78 -15.46
CA SER A 33 31.06 13.48 -14.90
C SER A 33 29.75 12.93 -15.48
N GLY A 34 29.01 13.72 -16.27
CA GLY A 34 27.71 13.32 -16.81
C GLY A 34 26.60 13.20 -15.75
N CYS A 35 26.79 13.83 -14.58
CA CYS A 35 25.90 13.73 -13.43
C CYS A 35 25.05 15.00 -13.21
N VAL A 36 24.93 15.86 -14.21
CA VAL A 36 24.10 17.08 -14.13
C VAL A 36 22.67 16.75 -13.74
N VAL A 37 22.24 17.24 -12.58
CA VAL A 37 20.88 17.03 -12.08
C VAL A 37 19.89 17.94 -12.79
N GLU A 38 18.94 17.33 -13.51
CA GLU A 38 17.86 18.02 -14.21
C GLU A 38 16.58 18.13 -13.35
N SER A 39 15.85 19.22 -13.58
CA SER A 39 14.50 19.43 -13.09
C SER A 39 13.48 18.69 -13.95
N ARG A 40 12.21 18.68 -13.51
CA ARG A 40 11.12 18.01 -14.25
C ARG A 40 10.93 18.50 -15.70
N GLY A 41 11.39 19.70 -16.02
CA GLY A 41 11.30 20.30 -17.36
C GLY A 41 12.53 20.11 -18.26
N GLY A 42 13.47 19.22 -17.91
CA GLY A 42 14.69 19.01 -18.70
C GLY A 42 15.66 20.19 -18.68
N LYS A 43 15.52 21.07 -17.69
CA LYS A 43 16.43 22.18 -17.38
C LYS A 43 17.27 21.83 -16.16
N ILE A 44 18.45 22.42 -16.01
CA ILE A 44 19.31 22.15 -14.85
C ILE A 44 18.57 22.54 -13.56
N SER A 45 18.60 21.67 -12.55
CA SER A 45 17.83 21.84 -11.32
C SER A 45 18.45 22.90 -10.39
N ARG A 46 18.07 24.17 -10.58
CA ARG A 46 18.54 25.27 -9.72
C ARG A 46 18.33 25.04 -8.22
N SER A 47 17.27 24.33 -7.81
CA SER A 47 17.06 23.97 -6.41
C SER A 47 18.14 23.03 -5.87
N HIS A 48 18.59 22.08 -6.69
CA HIS A 48 19.67 21.16 -6.32
C HIS A 48 20.99 21.93 -6.15
N TYR A 49 21.37 22.73 -7.15
CA TYR A 49 22.63 23.49 -7.08
C TYR A 49 22.61 24.58 -6.02
N ALA A 50 21.45 25.15 -5.66
CA ALA A 50 21.33 26.06 -4.53
C ALA A 50 21.73 25.36 -3.22
N ASN A 51 21.27 24.12 -3.02
CA ASN A 51 21.64 23.32 -1.85
C ASN A 51 23.12 22.95 -1.85
N VAL A 52 23.67 22.51 -2.99
CA VAL A 52 25.10 22.16 -3.13
C VAL A 52 26.00 23.36 -2.83
N LEU A 53 25.60 24.55 -3.27
CA LEU A 53 26.35 25.79 -3.07
C LEU A 53 26.06 26.47 -1.72
N GLY A 54 25.18 25.89 -0.89
CA GLY A 54 24.80 26.46 0.41
C GLY A 54 24.13 27.83 0.31
N CYS A 55 23.38 28.10 -0.77
CA CYS A 55 22.78 29.40 -1.04
C CYS A 55 21.26 29.33 -1.27
N SER A 56 20.60 30.48 -1.25
CA SER A 56 19.18 30.54 -1.58
C SER A 56 18.98 30.36 -3.09
N ARG A 57 17.86 29.73 -3.49
CA ARG A 57 17.50 29.61 -4.91
C ARG A 57 17.36 30.96 -5.60
N ALA A 58 17.00 32.02 -4.86
CA ALA A 58 16.92 33.38 -5.36
C ALA A 58 18.29 33.91 -5.80
N ALA A 59 19.37 33.60 -5.06
CA ALA A 59 20.71 34.04 -5.40
C ALA A 59 21.20 33.52 -6.76
N LEU A 60 20.72 32.35 -7.20
CA LEU A 60 21.05 31.78 -8.50
C LEU A 60 20.42 32.49 -9.70
N TRP A 61 19.48 33.43 -9.48
CA TRP A 61 18.87 34.18 -10.60
C TRP A 61 19.86 35.09 -11.32
N HIS A 62 20.89 35.59 -10.62
CA HIS A 62 21.92 36.41 -11.24
C HIS A 62 22.86 35.60 -12.16
N PHE A 63 22.85 34.27 -12.04
CA PHE A 63 23.72 33.37 -12.81
C PHE A 63 22.95 32.59 -13.89
N LEU A 64 21.75 33.03 -14.27
CA LEU A 64 20.92 32.33 -15.27
C LEU A 64 21.65 32.11 -16.61
N PHE A 65 22.52 33.04 -17.01
CA PHE A 65 23.31 32.90 -18.23
C PHE A 65 24.29 31.72 -18.16
N VAL A 66 24.92 31.46 -17.00
CA VAL A 66 25.80 30.30 -16.78
C VAL A 66 25.00 29.01 -16.94
N PHE A 67 23.83 28.91 -16.26
CA PHE A 67 22.96 27.74 -16.41
C PHE A 67 22.52 27.55 -17.87
N SER A 68 22.19 28.63 -18.58
CA SER A 68 21.82 28.58 -20.00
C SER A 68 22.98 28.11 -20.88
N GLU A 69 24.21 28.54 -20.60
CA GLU A 69 25.43 28.09 -21.30
C GLU A 69 25.59 26.57 -21.16
N TYR A 70 25.45 26.02 -19.95
CA TYR A 70 25.53 24.58 -19.72
C TYR A 70 24.34 23.82 -20.28
N GLU A 71 23.11 24.35 -20.17
CA GLU A 71 21.93 23.79 -20.82
C GLU A 71 22.12 23.74 -22.35
N GLN A 72 22.74 24.76 -22.92
CA GLN A 72 23.08 24.80 -24.34
C GLN A 72 24.21 23.84 -24.68
N LYS A 73 25.30 23.73 -23.89
CA LYS A 73 26.37 22.74 -24.10
C LYS A 73 25.82 21.31 -24.02
N LEU A 74 24.91 21.06 -23.08
CA LEU A 74 24.15 19.83 -22.98
C LEU A 74 23.33 19.62 -24.27
N ARG A 75 22.54 20.60 -24.71
CA ARG A 75 21.75 20.50 -25.95
C ARG A 75 22.58 20.37 -27.23
N LEU A 76 23.70 21.09 -27.37
CA LEU A 76 24.56 21.12 -28.56
C LEU A 76 25.35 19.84 -28.75
N LYS A 77 25.64 19.09 -27.69
CA LYS A 77 26.15 17.71 -27.84
C LYS A 77 25.12 16.75 -28.43
N VAL A 78 23.84 17.14 -28.55
CA VAL A 78 22.77 16.21 -28.87
C VAL A 78 21.74 16.85 -29.81
N GLY A 79 22.10 16.87 -31.09
CA GLY A 79 21.17 17.07 -32.21
C GLY A 79 20.23 15.88 -32.46
N GLU A 80 20.37 14.78 -31.73
CA GLU A 80 19.50 13.60 -31.79
C GLU A 80 18.81 13.40 -30.43
N GLN A 81 17.56 13.84 -30.29
CA GLN A 81 16.64 13.53 -29.17
C GLN A 81 17.32 12.91 -27.93
N ARG A 82 17.74 13.74 -26.96
CA ARG A 82 18.34 13.25 -25.71
C ARG A 82 17.41 12.24 -25.03
N LEU A 83 17.75 10.97 -25.15
CA LEU A 83 17.24 9.93 -24.25
C LEU A 83 17.78 10.29 -22.86
N SER A 84 16.90 10.46 -21.89
CA SER A 84 17.34 10.63 -20.50
C SER A 84 18.23 9.44 -20.09
N ALA A 85 19.15 9.62 -19.14
CA ALA A 85 19.97 8.50 -18.63
C ALA A 85 19.11 7.31 -18.17
N THR A 86 17.94 7.60 -17.58
CA THR A 86 16.93 6.60 -17.21
C THR A 86 16.36 5.88 -18.43
N GLU A 87 16.10 6.59 -19.52
CA GLU A 87 15.59 6.00 -20.76
C GLU A 87 16.60 5.07 -21.42
N LEU A 88 17.88 5.47 -21.45
CA LEU A 88 18.94 4.62 -21.99
C LEU A 88 19.09 3.33 -21.17
N LYS A 89 19.10 3.45 -19.84
CA LYS A 89 19.12 2.29 -18.94
C LYS A 89 17.89 1.40 -19.13
N LEU A 90 16.70 2.01 -19.27
CA LEU A 90 15.46 1.27 -19.52
C LEU A 90 15.52 0.50 -20.85
N ARG A 91 15.98 1.13 -21.93
CA ARG A 91 16.14 0.47 -23.23
C ARG A 91 17.11 -0.71 -23.15
N ASN A 92 18.25 -0.54 -22.49
CA ASN A 92 19.23 -1.62 -22.32
C ASN A 92 18.64 -2.82 -21.55
N LEU A 93 17.92 -2.56 -20.45
CA LEU A 93 17.25 -3.62 -19.69
C LEU A 93 16.18 -4.34 -20.53
N LEU A 94 15.32 -3.58 -21.21
CA LEU A 94 14.28 -4.16 -22.06
C LEU A 94 14.86 -4.96 -23.21
N GLU A 95 15.93 -4.49 -23.86
CA GLU A 95 16.62 -5.22 -24.93
C GLU A 95 17.23 -6.54 -24.42
N GLN A 96 17.86 -6.51 -23.25
CA GLN A 96 18.46 -7.69 -22.61
C GLN A 96 17.39 -8.73 -22.27
N ASP A 97 16.30 -8.30 -21.62
CA ASP A 97 15.22 -9.20 -21.23
C ASP A 97 14.41 -9.68 -22.45
N PHE A 98 14.29 -8.87 -23.50
CA PHE A 98 13.69 -9.25 -24.77
C PHE A 98 14.47 -10.37 -25.44
N LYS A 99 15.80 -10.21 -25.60
CA LYS A 99 16.68 -11.24 -26.17
C LYS A 99 16.71 -12.52 -25.35
N ALA A 100 16.61 -12.40 -24.03
CA ALA A 100 16.57 -13.55 -23.13
C ALA A 100 15.19 -14.22 -23.03
N GLY A 101 14.14 -13.65 -23.62
CA GLY A 101 12.76 -14.15 -23.45
C GLY A 101 12.23 -14.01 -22.02
N ARG A 102 12.77 -13.07 -21.23
CA ARG A 102 12.46 -12.86 -19.79
C ARG A 102 11.62 -11.61 -19.52
N ILE A 103 10.97 -11.05 -20.53
CA ILE A 103 10.10 -9.88 -20.34
C ILE A 103 8.95 -10.22 -19.39
N VAL A 104 8.86 -9.51 -18.27
CA VAL A 104 7.80 -9.72 -17.27
C VAL A 104 6.50 -9.03 -17.70
N PRO A 105 5.40 -9.77 -17.96
CA PRO A 105 4.11 -9.18 -18.29
C PRO A 105 3.42 -8.60 -17.05
N SER A 106 2.55 -7.62 -17.28
CA SER A 106 1.66 -7.01 -16.30
C SER A 106 0.22 -7.50 -16.46
N ARG A 107 -0.67 -7.06 -15.56
CA ARG A 107 -2.11 -7.33 -15.68
C ARG A 107 -2.64 -6.63 -16.95
N GLY A 108 -2.88 -7.39 -18.00
CA GLY A 108 -3.36 -6.91 -19.29
C GLY A 108 -2.40 -7.12 -20.47
N GLY A 109 -1.41 -8.02 -20.34
CA GLY A 109 -0.53 -8.40 -21.46
C GLY A 109 0.51 -7.34 -21.85
N LYS A 110 0.63 -6.26 -21.07
CA LYS A 110 1.61 -5.17 -21.28
C LYS A 110 2.87 -5.41 -20.48
N ILE A 111 3.99 -4.78 -20.83
CA ILE A 111 5.23 -4.92 -20.06
C ILE A 111 5.07 -4.31 -18.65
N SER A 112 5.55 -5.02 -17.62
CA SER A 112 5.41 -4.61 -16.22
C SER A 112 6.31 -3.43 -15.86
N ARG A 113 5.79 -2.21 -16.01
CA ARG A 113 6.44 -0.98 -15.52
C ARG A 113 6.83 -1.02 -14.05
N LEU A 114 6.08 -1.75 -13.21
CA LEU A 114 6.41 -1.91 -11.78
C LEU A 114 7.72 -2.70 -11.61
N HIS A 115 7.90 -3.76 -12.38
CA HIS A 115 9.10 -4.58 -12.35
C HIS A 115 10.34 -3.76 -12.73
N TYR A 116 10.31 -3.12 -13.91
CA TYR A 116 11.43 -2.30 -14.40
C TYR A 116 11.70 -1.08 -13.53
N SER A 117 10.67 -0.50 -12.88
CA SER A 117 10.90 0.58 -11.92
C SER A 117 11.70 0.12 -10.70
N GLY A 118 11.49 -1.14 -10.26
CA GLY A 118 12.29 -1.74 -9.19
C GLY A 118 13.74 -1.94 -9.60
N LEU A 119 13.99 -2.45 -10.81
CA LEU A 119 15.35 -2.64 -11.35
C LEU A 119 16.10 -1.31 -11.54
N LEU A 120 15.40 -0.25 -11.95
CA LEU A 120 15.97 1.07 -12.15
C LEU A 120 16.11 1.90 -10.87
N GLY A 121 15.62 1.39 -9.73
CA GLY A 121 15.62 2.12 -8.46
C GLY A 121 14.77 3.40 -8.50
N CYS A 122 13.68 3.42 -9.28
CA CYS A 122 12.80 4.57 -9.43
C CYS A 122 11.34 4.24 -9.14
N THR A 123 10.49 5.25 -9.05
CA THR A 123 9.05 5.03 -8.89
C THR A 123 8.40 4.65 -10.22
N LYS A 124 7.32 3.86 -10.17
CA LYS A 124 6.54 3.49 -11.37
C LYS A 124 6.07 4.72 -12.17
N SER A 125 5.71 5.81 -11.50
CA SER A 125 5.25 7.05 -12.14
C SER A 125 6.37 7.80 -12.88
N ALA A 126 7.63 7.65 -12.46
CA ALA A 126 8.78 8.21 -13.18
C ALA A 126 8.89 7.64 -14.61
N LEU A 127 8.56 6.36 -14.78
CA LEU A 127 8.59 5.66 -16.07
C LEU A 127 7.42 5.99 -17.00
N THR A 128 6.38 6.70 -16.54
CA THR A 128 5.24 7.06 -17.39
C THR A 128 5.65 7.94 -18.58
N ARG A 129 6.67 8.77 -18.44
CA ARG A 129 7.19 9.61 -19.53
C ARG A 129 7.90 8.82 -20.63
N HIS A 130 8.32 7.58 -20.34
CA HIS A 130 9.01 6.69 -21.28
C HIS A 130 8.06 5.61 -21.81
N ILE A 131 6.75 5.87 -21.85
CA ILE A 131 5.76 4.90 -22.33
C ILE A 131 6.00 4.48 -23.78
N SER A 132 6.54 5.38 -24.62
CA SER A 132 6.93 5.09 -26.00
C SER A 132 7.95 3.96 -26.11
N VAL A 133 8.90 3.87 -25.17
CA VAL A 133 9.88 2.78 -25.13
C VAL A 133 9.19 1.46 -24.85
N PHE A 134 8.31 1.39 -23.85
CA PHE A 134 7.54 0.18 -23.56
C PHE A 134 6.70 -0.25 -24.77
N SER A 135 6.02 0.68 -25.41
CA SER A 135 5.21 0.40 -26.60
C SER A 135 6.04 -0.09 -27.79
N GLU A 136 7.30 0.34 -27.94
CA GLU A 136 8.22 -0.20 -28.94
C GLU A 136 8.45 -1.70 -28.73
N TYR A 137 8.78 -2.12 -27.51
CA TYR A 137 9.03 -3.52 -27.17
C TYR A 137 7.75 -4.37 -27.14
N GLU A 138 6.62 -3.80 -26.72
CA GLU A 138 5.31 -4.46 -26.80
C GLU A 138 4.92 -4.78 -28.24
N ARG A 139 5.28 -3.91 -29.21
CA ARG A 139 5.11 -4.22 -30.63
C ARG A 139 6.06 -5.32 -31.10
N LYS A 140 7.33 -5.32 -30.66
CA LYS A 140 8.30 -6.40 -30.98
C LYS A 140 7.88 -7.77 -30.44
N LEU A 141 7.19 -7.80 -29.30
CA LEU A 141 6.64 -9.03 -28.69
C LEU A 141 5.30 -9.47 -29.30
N GLU A 142 4.76 -8.72 -30.25
CA GLU A 142 3.39 -8.88 -30.77
C GLU A 142 2.28 -8.75 -29.70
N TRP A 143 2.62 -8.37 -28.46
CA TRP A 143 1.66 -8.10 -27.38
C TRP A 143 0.81 -6.85 -27.61
N GLY A 144 1.28 -5.95 -28.49
CA GLY A 144 0.66 -4.67 -28.82
C GLY A 144 -0.36 -4.70 -29.94
N ALA A 145 -0.47 -5.81 -30.70
CA ALA A 145 -1.70 -6.06 -31.43
C ALA A 145 -2.74 -6.38 -30.37
N SER A 146 -3.74 -5.53 -30.20
CA SER A 146 -4.90 -5.84 -29.36
C SER A 146 -5.23 -7.32 -29.52
N PRO A 147 -5.33 -8.13 -28.45
CA PRO A 147 -5.88 -9.47 -28.59
C PRO A 147 -7.17 -9.28 -29.37
N PRO A 148 -7.39 -9.99 -30.50
CA PRO A 148 -8.48 -9.69 -31.41
C PRO A 148 -9.73 -9.53 -30.56
N THR A 149 -10.19 -8.28 -30.43
CA THR A 149 -11.36 -7.96 -29.62
C THR A 149 -12.62 -8.55 -30.23
N GLY A 150 -12.51 -9.18 -31.41
CA GLY A 150 -13.44 -10.17 -31.90
C GLY A 150 -12.99 -11.58 -31.50
N SER A 151 -13.61 -12.12 -30.45
CA SER A 151 -14.30 -13.42 -30.43
C SER A 151 -13.64 -14.67 -31.07
N ALA A 152 -12.36 -14.67 -31.43
CA ALA A 152 -11.62 -15.89 -31.67
C ALA A 152 -11.23 -16.42 -30.30
N ARG A 153 -12.20 -17.08 -29.64
CA ARG A 153 -11.91 -18.07 -28.61
C ARG A 153 -11.07 -19.15 -29.29
N GLY A 154 -9.76 -18.91 -29.41
CA GLY A 154 -8.82 -20.01 -29.51
C GLY A 154 -9.16 -20.92 -28.35
N THR A 155 -9.57 -22.13 -28.67
CA THR A 155 -9.92 -23.15 -27.68
C THR A 155 -8.75 -23.18 -26.70
N VAL A 156 -9.06 -22.76 -25.48
CA VAL A 156 -8.09 -22.70 -24.40
C VAL A 156 -7.72 -24.15 -24.12
N SER A 157 -6.63 -24.62 -24.72
CA SER A 157 -6.29 -26.04 -24.68
C SER A 157 -5.77 -26.39 -23.29
N GLU A 158 -6.43 -27.35 -22.67
CA GLU A 158 -5.98 -27.96 -21.42
C GLU A 158 -4.54 -28.46 -21.54
N ASP A 159 -4.15 -28.94 -22.73
CA ASP A 159 -2.81 -29.46 -23.03
C ASP A 159 -1.74 -28.39 -22.94
N ALA A 160 -2.06 -27.14 -23.34
CA ALA A 160 -1.12 -26.02 -23.22
C ALA A 160 -0.83 -25.71 -21.75
N LEU A 161 -1.84 -25.75 -20.89
CA LEU A 161 -1.67 -25.57 -19.45
C LEU A 161 -0.89 -26.73 -18.83
N ARG A 162 -1.22 -27.98 -19.20
CA ARG A 162 -0.51 -29.19 -18.74
C ARG A 162 0.96 -29.14 -19.12
N GLY A 163 1.28 -28.81 -20.38
CA GLY A 163 2.66 -28.75 -20.85
C GLY A 163 3.52 -27.70 -20.14
N VAL A 164 2.93 -26.55 -19.79
CA VAL A 164 3.62 -25.53 -18.97
C VAL A 164 3.83 -26.03 -17.55
N LEU A 165 2.79 -26.59 -16.93
CA LEU A 165 2.87 -27.12 -15.56
C LEU A 165 3.93 -28.24 -15.48
N ASP A 166 3.89 -29.22 -16.38
CA ASP A 166 4.85 -30.34 -16.38
C ASP A 166 6.30 -29.86 -16.62
N LYS A 167 6.53 -28.82 -17.42
CA LYS A 167 7.87 -28.22 -17.56
C LYS A 167 8.39 -27.64 -16.25
N GLU A 168 7.57 -26.87 -15.56
CA GLU A 168 7.97 -26.25 -14.29
C GLU A 168 8.06 -27.25 -13.13
N LEU A 169 7.25 -28.31 -13.15
CA LEU A 169 7.34 -29.42 -12.20
C LEU A 169 8.73 -30.08 -12.25
N ASN A 170 9.36 -30.14 -13.42
CA ASN A 170 10.66 -30.77 -13.62
C ASN A 170 11.85 -29.86 -13.28
N THR A 171 11.66 -28.54 -13.21
CA THR A 171 12.77 -27.60 -12.98
C THR A 171 13.06 -27.30 -11.51
N GLU A 172 12.28 -27.80 -10.57
CA GLU A 172 12.32 -27.49 -9.11
C GLU A 172 12.26 -25.98 -8.74
N GLU A 173 12.32 -25.06 -9.70
CA GLU A 173 12.09 -23.63 -9.56
C GLU A 173 10.60 -23.36 -9.30
N GLY A 174 10.20 -23.56 -8.04
CA GLY A 174 8.81 -23.63 -7.63
C GLY A 174 7.99 -22.34 -7.77
N ILE A 175 6.76 -22.50 -8.29
CA ILE A 175 5.65 -21.52 -8.27
C ILE A 175 4.57 -21.93 -7.26
N ALA A 176 4.99 -22.65 -6.22
CA ALA A 176 4.15 -22.84 -5.05
C ALA A 176 4.17 -21.57 -4.20
N SER A 177 3.01 -21.00 -3.90
CA SER A 177 2.91 -19.98 -2.85
C SER A 177 3.42 -20.55 -1.52
N ARG A 178 3.78 -19.69 -0.57
CA ARG A 178 4.10 -20.10 0.83
C ARG A 178 3.05 -21.00 1.49
N ARG A 179 1.84 -21.09 0.92
CA ARG A 179 0.74 -21.95 1.39
C ARG A 179 0.66 -23.30 0.67
N GLY A 180 1.68 -23.67 -0.11
CA GLY A 180 1.71 -24.93 -0.86
C GLY A 180 0.61 -24.99 -1.92
N LYS A 181 0.48 -23.94 -2.74
CA LYS A 181 -0.53 -23.88 -3.81
C LYS A 181 0.04 -23.26 -5.07
N ILE A 182 -0.38 -23.77 -6.21
CA ILE A 182 0.00 -23.23 -7.50
C ILE A 182 -0.64 -21.85 -7.68
N ILE A 183 0.16 -20.84 -7.96
CA ILE A 183 -0.34 -19.47 -8.14
C ILE A 183 -0.97 -19.38 -9.54
N ARG A 184 -2.26 -19.72 -9.68
CA ARG A 184 -2.98 -19.71 -10.97
C ARG A 184 -2.85 -18.41 -11.77
N ARG A 185 -2.71 -17.27 -11.09
CA ARG A 185 -2.49 -15.96 -11.73
C ARG A 185 -1.15 -15.88 -12.48
N HIS A 186 -0.14 -16.61 -12.03
CA HIS A 186 1.15 -16.69 -12.70
C HIS A 186 0.97 -17.33 -14.09
N TYR A 187 0.38 -18.52 -14.13
CA TYR A 187 0.08 -19.23 -15.38
C TYR A 187 -0.88 -18.46 -16.28
N ALA A 188 -1.85 -17.73 -15.70
CA ALA A 188 -2.73 -16.86 -16.48
C ALA A 188 -1.91 -15.81 -17.24
N ALA A 189 -0.96 -15.18 -16.58
CA ALA A 189 -0.08 -14.21 -17.23
C ALA A 189 0.84 -14.86 -18.27
N LEU A 190 1.39 -16.04 -17.96
CA LEU A 190 2.33 -16.75 -18.83
C LEU A 190 1.67 -17.24 -20.13
N LEU A 191 0.42 -17.69 -20.05
CA LEU A 191 -0.35 -18.18 -21.20
C LEU A 191 -1.16 -17.08 -21.90
N GLY A 192 -1.09 -15.82 -21.44
CA GLY A 192 -1.92 -14.73 -21.96
C GLY A 192 -3.42 -14.91 -21.67
N TRP A 193 -3.78 -15.73 -20.67
CA TRP A 193 -5.17 -16.01 -20.30
C TRP A 193 -5.67 -15.06 -19.22
N SER A 194 -6.99 -14.86 -19.18
CA SER A 194 -7.60 -14.13 -18.08
C SER A 194 -7.56 -14.99 -16.79
N PRO A 195 -7.44 -14.37 -15.59
CA PRO A 195 -7.56 -15.11 -14.34
C PRO A 195 -8.90 -15.84 -14.17
N ALA A 196 -9.96 -15.38 -14.84
CA ALA A 196 -11.26 -16.04 -14.84
C ALA A 196 -11.22 -17.34 -15.65
N THR A 197 -10.54 -17.36 -16.79
CA THR A 197 -10.34 -18.56 -17.61
C THR A 197 -9.69 -19.69 -16.80
N MET A 198 -8.75 -19.36 -15.91
CA MET A 198 -8.11 -20.34 -15.01
C MET A 198 -9.04 -21.01 -14.00
N THR A 199 -10.26 -20.52 -13.82
CA THR A 199 -11.25 -21.21 -12.98
C THR A 199 -11.85 -22.44 -13.65
N GLN A 200 -11.73 -22.57 -14.97
CA GLN A 200 -12.22 -23.74 -15.71
C GLN A 200 -11.28 -24.94 -15.55
N PHE A 201 -9.99 -24.72 -15.29
CA PHE A 201 -8.96 -25.77 -15.17
C PHE A 201 -8.69 -26.21 -13.72
N VAL A 202 -9.72 -26.21 -12.87
CA VAL A 202 -9.56 -26.61 -11.46
C VAL A 202 -9.02 -28.04 -11.32
N SER A 203 -9.44 -28.96 -12.20
CA SER A 203 -8.95 -30.34 -12.25
C SER A 203 -7.46 -30.41 -12.51
N VAL A 204 -6.97 -29.74 -13.56
CA VAL A 204 -5.55 -29.71 -13.95
C VAL A 204 -4.65 -29.20 -12.83
N PHE A 205 -5.06 -28.10 -12.19
CA PHE A 205 -4.32 -27.56 -11.04
C PHE A 205 -4.33 -28.51 -9.85
N SER A 206 -5.45 -29.20 -9.60
CA SER A 206 -5.55 -30.15 -8.48
C SER A 206 -4.69 -31.39 -8.71
N GLU A 207 -4.66 -31.91 -9.94
CA GLU A 207 -3.78 -33.01 -10.35
C GLU A 207 -2.30 -32.62 -10.20
N SER A 208 -1.93 -31.43 -10.66
CA SER A 208 -0.54 -30.93 -10.56
C SER A 208 -0.14 -30.65 -9.11
N GLU A 209 -1.05 -30.12 -8.30
CA GLU A 209 -0.85 -29.96 -6.85
C GLU A 209 -0.66 -31.33 -6.17
N ALA A 210 -1.42 -32.35 -6.57
CA ALA A 210 -1.26 -33.71 -6.06
C ALA A 210 0.09 -34.33 -6.45
N LYS A 211 0.54 -34.14 -7.70
CA LYS A 211 1.88 -34.57 -8.15
C LYS A 211 3.00 -33.95 -7.31
N LEU A 212 2.83 -32.69 -6.89
CA LEU A 212 3.77 -31.98 -6.01
C LEU A 212 3.67 -32.37 -4.53
N GLY A 213 2.77 -33.28 -4.16
CA GLY A 213 2.48 -33.58 -2.75
C GLY A 213 1.91 -32.38 -1.98
N LEU A 214 1.42 -31.36 -2.69
CA LEU A 214 0.74 -30.22 -2.07
C LEU A 214 -0.60 -30.71 -1.55
N LYS A 215 -0.84 -30.49 -0.24
CA LYS A 215 -2.12 -30.88 0.37
C LYS A 215 -3.25 -30.24 -0.41
N ALA A 216 -4.05 -31.07 -1.08
CA ALA A 216 -5.29 -30.65 -1.72
C ALA A 216 -6.01 -29.75 -0.75
N SER A 217 -6.41 -28.56 -1.21
CA SER A 217 -7.14 -27.64 -0.37
C SER A 217 -8.39 -28.38 0.11
N THR A 218 -8.38 -28.82 1.36
CA THR A 218 -9.58 -28.99 2.17
C THR A 218 -10.17 -27.60 2.45
N ARG A 219 -10.36 -26.79 1.39
CA ARG A 219 -11.64 -26.13 1.25
C ARG A 219 -12.57 -27.29 1.01
N ILE A 220 -13.05 -27.81 2.12
CA ILE A 220 -14.23 -28.61 2.25
C ILE A 220 -15.28 -27.89 1.37
N ALA A 221 -15.35 -28.28 0.09
CA ALA A 221 -16.56 -28.26 -0.70
C ALA A 221 -17.51 -29.34 -0.15
N GLY A 222 -17.15 -30.02 0.94
CA GLY A 222 -18.12 -30.56 1.85
C GLY A 222 -19.07 -29.44 2.24
N LYS A 223 -20.34 -29.65 1.87
CA LYS A 223 -21.51 -29.24 2.63
C LYS A 223 -21.17 -28.12 3.60
N CYS A 224 -21.33 -26.87 3.14
CA CYS A 224 -21.59 -25.77 4.04
C CYS A 224 -22.85 -26.20 4.80
N GLY A 225 -22.68 -27.00 5.86
CA GLY A 225 -23.78 -27.60 6.61
C GLY A 225 -24.65 -26.43 6.97
N HIS A 226 -25.92 -26.47 6.55
CA HIS A 226 -26.83 -25.33 6.58
C HIS A 226 -26.63 -24.57 7.89
N LEU A 227 -25.86 -23.49 7.83
CA LEU A 227 -25.61 -22.69 9.01
C LEU A 227 -26.94 -21.99 9.27
N SER A 228 -27.70 -22.50 10.23
CA SER A 228 -28.95 -21.89 10.66
C SER A 228 -28.65 -20.70 11.54
N GLU A 229 -29.57 -19.74 11.55
CA GLU A 229 -29.54 -18.62 12.48
C GLU A 229 -29.57 -19.12 13.93
N GLU A 230 -30.41 -20.12 14.21
CA GLU A 230 -30.56 -20.79 15.51
C GLU A 230 -29.21 -21.28 16.04
N LYS A 231 -28.44 -22.01 15.22
CA LYS A 231 -27.15 -22.55 15.64
C LYS A 231 -26.14 -21.45 15.99
N LEU A 232 -26.19 -20.31 15.30
CA LEU A 232 -25.36 -19.15 15.64
C LEU A 232 -25.86 -18.49 16.94
N ARG A 233 -27.18 -18.33 17.12
CA ARG A 233 -27.80 -17.78 18.33
C ARG A 233 -27.45 -18.62 19.56
N ASP A 234 -27.66 -19.93 19.52
CA ASP A 234 -27.39 -20.83 20.65
C ASP A 234 -25.93 -20.75 21.09
N LEU A 235 -25.02 -20.69 20.11
CA LEU A 235 -23.59 -20.59 20.35
C LEU A 235 -23.20 -19.25 20.98
N LEU A 236 -23.78 -18.15 20.49
CA LEU A 236 -23.55 -16.81 21.04
C LEU A 236 -24.18 -16.67 22.44
N GLU A 237 -25.38 -17.18 22.66
CA GLU A 237 -26.07 -17.13 23.95
C GLU A 237 -25.33 -17.95 25.02
N SER A 238 -24.89 -19.17 24.69
CA SER A 238 -24.09 -20.02 25.56
C SER A 238 -22.77 -19.34 25.96
N ASP A 239 -22.04 -18.78 24.98
CA ASP A 239 -20.77 -18.10 25.25
C ASP A 239 -21.00 -16.76 25.99
N PHE A 240 -22.10 -16.03 25.72
CA PHE A 240 -22.45 -14.79 26.43
C PHE A 240 -22.80 -15.04 27.89
N SER A 241 -23.69 -16.00 28.16
CA SER A 241 -24.15 -16.39 29.50
C SER A 241 -23.00 -16.89 30.37
N SER A 242 -22.07 -17.65 29.79
CA SER A 242 -20.86 -18.12 30.49
C SER A 242 -19.77 -17.05 30.66
N GLY A 243 -19.94 -15.84 30.09
CA GLY A 243 -18.92 -14.78 30.10
C GLY A 243 -17.70 -15.10 29.24
N ARG A 244 -17.81 -16.07 28.33
CA ARG A 244 -16.74 -16.52 27.42
C ARG A 244 -16.95 -16.09 25.97
N ILE A 245 -17.81 -15.10 25.73
CA ILE A 245 -18.05 -14.57 24.38
C ILE A 245 -16.76 -14.04 23.78
N ALA A 246 -16.36 -14.63 22.66
CA ALA A 246 -15.14 -14.23 21.97
C ALA A 246 -15.37 -12.88 21.29
N SER A 247 -14.80 -11.83 21.86
CA SER A 247 -14.91 -10.47 21.33
C SER A 247 -13.55 -9.92 20.88
N PHE A 248 -13.57 -9.03 19.90
CA PHE A 248 -12.42 -8.24 19.47
C PHE A 248 -12.85 -6.78 19.40
N ARG A 249 -12.23 -5.93 20.25
CA ARG A 249 -12.57 -4.50 20.38
C ARG A 249 -14.05 -4.26 20.72
N GLY A 250 -14.59 -5.03 21.67
CA GLY A 250 -15.97 -4.90 22.13
C GLY A 250 -17.03 -5.39 21.14
N LYS A 251 -16.63 -6.15 20.11
CA LYS A 251 -17.55 -6.73 19.11
C LYS A 251 -17.35 -8.22 18.99
N VAL A 252 -18.40 -8.96 18.66
CA VAL A 252 -18.37 -10.41 18.39
C VAL A 252 -17.31 -10.73 17.32
N SER A 253 -16.40 -11.66 17.65
CA SER A 253 -15.33 -12.10 16.75
C SER A 253 -15.86 -13.02 15.66
N ARG A 254 -16.21 -12.47 14.50
CA ARG A 254 -16.67 -13.25 13.34
C ARG A 254 -15.70 -14.37 12.95
N LYS A 255 -14.38 -14.14 13.08
CA LYS A 255 -13.36 -15.15 12.78
C LYS A 255 -13.54 -16.38 13.68
N TYR A 256 -13.59 -16.18 15.00
CA TYR A 256 -13.74 -17.25 15.98
C TYR A 256 -15.04 -18.05 15.75
N TYR A 257 -16.18 -17.37 15.61
CA TYR A 257 -17.45 -18.06 15.42
C TYR A 257 -17.54 -18.75 14.06
N SER A 258 -16.93 -18.20 13.00
CA SER A 258 -16.88 -18.87 11.70
C SER A 258 -16.05 -20.16 11.73
N GLU A 259 -14.95 -20.18 12.48
CA GLU A 259 -14.12 -21.38 12.68
C GLU A 259 -14.89 -22.43 13.49
N LYS A 260 -15.55 -22.05 14.58
CA LYS A 260 -16.37 -22.94 15.44
C LYS A 260 -17.57 -23.52 14.68
N LEU A 261 -18.10 -22.79 13.70
CA LEU A 261 -19.23 -23.20 12.86
C LEU A 261 -18.80 -23.90 11.55
N GLY A 262 -17.50 -23.99 11.26
CA GLY A 262 -17.01 -24.59 10.01
C GLY A 262 -17.41 -23.81 8.75
N CYS A 263 -17.55 -22.49 8.83
CA CYS A 263 -17.92 -21.63 7.69
C CYS A 263 -16.91 -20.50 7.48
N SER A 264 -17.09 -19.72 6.40
CA SER A 264 -16.25 -18.54 6.16
C SER A 264 -16.73 -17.35 7.02
N PRO A 265 -15.83 -16.44 7.47
CA PRO A 265 -16.25 -15.23 8.17
C PRO A 265 -17.28 -14.38 7.40
N SER A 266 -17.18 -14.37 6.06
CA SER A 266 -18.13 -13.66 5.19
C SER A 266 -19.51 -14.29 5.19
N SER A 267 -19.62 -15.60 5.46
CA SER A 267 -20.91 -16.29 5.56
C SER A 267 -21.74 -15.79 6.74
N LEU A 268 -21.09 -15.28 7.79
CA LEU A 268 -21.77 -14.68 8.95
C LEU A 268 -22.40 -13.32 8.64
N ASN A 269 -22.08 -12.67 7.52
CA ASN A 269 -22.65 -11.37 7.16
C ASN A 269 -24.18 -11.44 6.92
N ARG A 270 -24.70 -12.63 6.59
CA ARG A 270 -26.15 -12.83 6.44
C ARG A 270 -26.91 -12.84 7.77
N PHE A 271 -26.21 -13.00 8.90
CA PHE A 271 -26.76 -12.96 10.25
C PHE A 271 -26.30 -11.70 10.99
N LYS A 272 -26.23 -10.58 10.26
CA LYS A 272 -25.76 -9.32 10.80
C LYS A 272 -26.61 -8.88 11.99
N ASP A 273 -27.93 -9.06 11.91
CA ASP A 273 -28.86 -8.61 12.95
C ASP A 273 -28.64 -9.34 14.26
N VAL A 274 -28.46 -10.67 14.22
CA VAL A 274 -28.09 -11.48 15.40
C VAL A 274 -26.74 -11.00 15.97
N ILE A 275 -25.73 -10.80 15.12
CA ILE A 275 -24.41 -10.34 15.57
C ILE A 275 -24.49 -8.95 16.23
N ASP A 276 -25.30 -8.06 15.67
CA ASP A 276 -25.47 -6.69 16.18
C ASP A 276 -26.27 -6.68 17.50
N GLU A 277 -27.24 -7.56 17.69
CA GLU A 277 -27.88 -7.79 19.00
C GLU A 277 -26.85 -8.16 20.08
N TYR A 278 -25.97 -9.13 19.80
CA TYR A 278 -24.95 -9.52 20.78
C TYR A 278 -23.88 -8.44 20.97
N ASN A 279 -23.57 -7.63 19.95
CA ASN A 279 -22.70 -6.46 20.12
C ASN A 279 -23.31 -5.46 21.11
N GLN A 280 -24.62 -5.22 21.04
CA GLN A 280 -25.33 -4.37 22.01
C GLN A 280 -25.33 -4.98 23.42
N LYS A 281 -25.58 -6.30 23.54
CA LYS A 281 -25.50 -7.01 24.83
C LYS A 281 -24.10 -6.94 25.46
N ILE A 282 -23.03 -7.10 24.66
CA ILE A 282 -21.64 -6.95 25.11
C ILE A 282 -21.40 -5.52 25.61
N ALA A 283 -21.79 -4.51 24.84
CA ALA A 283 -21.63 -3.11 25.23
C ALA A 283 -22.38 -2.79 26.52
N ALA A 284 -23.64 -3.23 26.66
CA ALA A 284 -24.43 -3.04 27.88
C ALA A 284 -23.77 -3.69 29.10
N ARG A 285 -23.23 -4.91 28.96
CA ARG A 285 -22.50 -5.59 30.04
C ARG A 285 -21.21 -4.86 30.42
N GLU A 286 -20.45 -4.36 29.44
CA GLU A 286 -19.25 -3.55 29.72
C GLU A 286 -19.60 -2.26 30.48
N ILE A 287 -20.68 -1.57 30.07
CA ILE A 287 -21.18 -0.36 30.72
C ILE A 287 -21.60 -0.68 32.16
N ALA A 288 -22.33 -1.78 32.39
CA ALA A 288 -22.74 -2.19 33.74
C ALA A 288 -21.54 -2.47 34.66
N ILE A 289 -20.51 -3.16 34.16
CA ILE A 289 -19.27 -3.41 34.92
C ILE A 289 -18.55 -2.09 35.24
N LEU A 290 -18.49 -1.15 34.30
CA LEU A 290 -17.88 0.16 34.52
C LEU A 290 -18.68 1.01 35.51
N ALA A 291 -20.01 0.96 35.45
CA ALA A 291 -20.90 1.66 36.38
C ALA A 291 -20.68 1.16 37.81
N GLU A 292 -20.57 -0.16 37.99
CA GLU A 292 -20.31 -0.75 39.30
C GLU A 292 -18.93 -0.36 39.85
N LYS A 293 -17.88 -0.42 39.01
CA LYS A 293 -16.54 0.06 39.40
C LYS A 293 -16.54 1.53 39.78
N LEU A 294 -17.24 2.36 39.02
CA LEU A 294 -17.34 3.79 39.28
C LEU A 294 -18.10 4.05 40.58
N ARG A 295 -19.19 3.33 40.84
CA ARG A 295 -19.96 3.40 42.09
C ARG A 295 -19.07 3.13 43.30
N MET A 296 -18.35 2.00 43.30
CA MET A 296 -17.45 1.64 44.41
C MET A 296 -16.38 2.71 44.66
N VAL A 297 -15.80 3.29 43.60
CA VAL A 297 -14.78 4.33 43.73
C VAL A 297 -15.37 5.65 44.24
N LEU A 298 -16.57 6.02 43.79
CA LEU A 298 -17.25 7.23 44.26
C LEU A 298 -17.68 7.11 45.71
N GLU A 299 -18.22 5.95 46.14
CA GLU A 299 -18.57 5.68 47.54
C GLU A 299 -17.34 5.77 48.44
N SER A 300 -16.21 5.21 48.02
CA SER A 300 -14.94 5.31 48.74
C SER A 300 -14.44 6.76 48.83
N ASP A 301 -14.49 7.53 47.74
CA ASP A 301 -14.01 8.93 47.75
C ASP A 301 -14.98 9.84 48.51
N LEU A 302 -16.27 9.52 48.54
CA LEU A 302 -17.28 10.23 49.30
C LEU A 302 -17.10 10.03 50.81
N ALA A 303 -16.82 8.79 51.24
CA ALA A 303 -16.53 8.49 52.65
C ALA A 303 -15.29 9.24 53.19
N LEU A 304 -14.39 9.67 52.31
CA LEU A 304 -13.17 10.41 52.62
C LEU A 304 -13.28 11.92 52.36
N ASP A 305 -14.45 12.41 51.94
CA ASP A 305 -14.68 13.79 51.47
C ASP A 305 -13.66 14.24 50.38
N SER A 306 -13.22 13.29 49.56
CA SER A 306 -12.18 13.48 48.53
C SER A 306 -12.72 13.43 47.10
N VAL A 307 -14.03 13.68 46.92
CA VAL A 307 -14.68 13.60 45.60
C VAL A 307 -14.17 14.73 44.69
N VAL A 308 -13.47 14.35 43.62
CA VAL A 308 -12.96 15.32 42.64
C VAL A 308 -14.08 15.82 41.72
N THR A 309 -14.43 17.10 41.86
CA THR A 309 -15.40 17.78 40.99
C THR A 309 -14.71 18.68 39.96
N GLY A 310 -15.39 18.93 38.83
CA GLY A 310 -14.96 19.91 37.83
C GLY A 310 -15.49 21.32 38.11
N LYS A 311 -15.16 22.28 37.24
CA LYS A 311 -15.60 23.69 37.36
C LYS A 311 -17.12 23.88 37.44
N SER A 312 -17.91 22.93 36.91
CA SER A 312 -19.38 22.96 36.94
C SER A 312 -19.99 22.36 38.22
N GLY A 313 -19.16 21.92 39.17
CA GLY A 313 -19.61 21.18 40.35
C GLY A 313 -20.07 19.74 40.06
N LYS A 314 -19.94 19.25 38.81
CA LYS A 314 -20.19 17.84 38.46
C LYS A 314 -18.95 16.99 38.73
N VAL A 315 -19.15 15.69 38.97
CA VAL A 315 -18.07 14.70 39.09
C VAL A 315 -17.12 14.79 37.89
N ASN A 316 -15.81 14.88 38.14
CA ASN A 316 -14.82 15.01 37.08
C ASN A 316 -14.63 13.67 36.35
N ARG A 317 -15.38 13.45 35.26
CA ARG A 317 -15.35 12.22 34.46
C ARG A 317 -13.94 11.83 34.00
N SER A 318 -13.08 12.80 33.64
CA SER A 318 -11.71 12.49 33.19
C SER A 318 -10.85 11.91 34.31
N TYR A 319 -10.99 12.44 35.53
CA TYR A 319 -10.30 11.93 36.71
C TYR A 319 -10.73 10.49 37.01
N TYR A 320 -12.05 10.24 37.10
CA TYR A 320 -12.55 8.90 37.43
C TYR A 320 -12.34 7.89 36.31
N ALA A 321 -12.39 8.30 35.03
CA ALA A 321 -12.05 7.44 33.90
C ALA A 321 -10.62 6.91 34.02
N LYS A 322 -9.67 7.79 34.37
CA LYS A 322 -8.27 7.40 34.63
C LYS A 322 -8.18 6.46 35.84
N LYS A 323 -8.93 6.73 36.91
CA LYS A 323 -8.92 5.94 38.15
C LYS A 323 -9.47 4.52 37.96
N ILE A 324 -10.52 4.33 37.15
CA ILE A 324 -11.09 2.99 36.86
C ILE A 324 -10.48 2.31 35.63
N GLY A 325 -9.55 2.96 34.93
CA GLY A 325 -8.85 2.40 33.77
C GLY A 325 -9.69 2.34 32.49
N CYS A 326 -10.52 3.34 32.21
CA CYS A 326 -11.29 3.42 30.97
C CYS A 326 -11.14 4.79 30.27
N SER A 327 -11.70 4.93 29.06
CA SER A 327 -11.74 6.22 28.37
C SER A 327 -12.84 7.12 28.95
N PRO A 328 -12.66 8.46 28.94
CA PRO A 328 -13.72 9.39 29.35
C PRO A 328 -14.99 9.28 28.50
N SER A 329 -14.87 8.88 27.22
CA SER A 329 -16.01 8.64 26.34
C SER A 329 -16.89 7.49 26.83
N LYS A 330 -16.31 6.37 27.30
CA LYS A 330 -17.09 5.26 27.86
C LYS A 330 -17.84 5.66 29.13
N LEU A 331 -17.26 6.51 29.98
CA LEU A 331 -17.96 7.04 31.14
C LEU A 331 -19.10 8.00 30.78
N SER A 332 -19.08 8.59 29.60
CA SER A 332 -20.17 9.49 29.19
C SER A 332 -21.48 8.75 28.84
N GLU A 333 -21.38 7.45 28.58
CA GLU A 333 -22.52 6.55 28.33
C GLU A 333 -23.21 6.11 29.64
N ILE A 334 -22.55 6.29 30.78
CA ILE A 334 -23.13 6.02 32.11
C ILE A 334 -23.86 7.28 32.56
N ASP A 335 -25.16 7.15 32.81
CA ASP A 335 -25.92 8.23 33.42
C ASP A 335 -25.48 8.37 34.88
N LEU A 336 -24.89 9.53 35.20
CA LEU A 336 -24.35 9.79 36.54
C LEU A 336 -25.30 10.70 37.30
N PRO A 337 -25.64 10.36 38.55
CA PRO A 337 -26.42 11.25 39.37
C PRO A 337 -25.68 12.58 39.55
N PRO A 338 -26.41 13.72 39.66
CA PRO A 338 -25.78 15.00 39.94
C PRO A 338 -25.02 14.93 41.27
N ALA A 339 -23.82 15.52 41.35
CA ALA A 339 -22.98 15.44 42.56
C ALA A 339 -23.70 15.93 43.84
N LYS A 340 -24.64 16.88 43.69
CA LYS A 340 -25.46 17.39 44.80
C LYS A 340 -26.43 16.36 45.39
N SER A 341 -26.78 15.30 44.66
CA SER A 341 -27.63 14.21 45.19
C SER A 341 -26.83 13.14 45.92
N LEU A 342 -25.49 13.27 45.99
CA LEU A 342 -24.61 12.36 46.71
C LEU A 342 -24.27 12.83 48.13
N THR A 343 -24.85 13.95 48.61
CA THR A 343 -24.69 14.36 50.01
C THR A 343 -25.37 13.35 50.92
N MET A 344 -24.62 12.83 51.91
CA MET A 344 -25.07 11.76 52.82
C MET A 344 -26.48 12.04 53.36
N LYS A 345 -27.39 11.09 53.14
CA LYS A 345 -28.60 10.94 53.95
C LYS A 345 -28.26 10.30 55.28
#